data_AF-H2KRS2-F1
#
_entry.id   AF-H2KRS2-F1
#
_cell.length_a   1.000
_cell.length_b   1.000
_cell.length_c   1.000
_cell.angle_alpha   90.00
_cell.angle_beta   90.00
_cell.angle_gamma   90.00
#
_symmetry.space_group_name_H-M   'P 1'
#
loop_
_entity.id
_entity.type
_entity.pdbx_description
1 polymer ?
#
loop_
_entity_poly.entity_id
_entity_poly.type
_entity_poly.pdbx_seq_one_letter_code
_entity_poly.pdbx_strand_id
1 'polypeptide(L)'
;MDDVFDSSPEDNKTDLLLGSRDWLQRKQVIQLSAERDAIFAAREQRLQLQFECGVHEGFRMASKLATLRGRLMVRAKFSHQEYKKVIEAVITEIDEVQDKLIASFLENGYTTDPIVSECIHKAELLLSSCTKYPNHSSD
;
A
#
# COMPACT_ATOMS: atom_id res chain seq x y z
N MET A 1 77.13 6.27 17.98
CA MET A 1 75.71 6.05 18.29
C MET A 1 75.04 6.58 17.05
N ASP A 2 74.88 5.72 16.04
CA ASP A 2 74.29 6.12 14.77
C ASP A 2 72.81 6.35 14.99
N ASP A 3 72.31 7.53 14.64
CA ASP A 3 70.89 7.84 14.62
C ASP A 3 70.23 7.01 13.50
N VAL A 4 69.85 5.78 13.84
CA VAL A 4 69.10 4.84 12.96
C VAL A 4 67.68 5.37 12.65
N PHE A 5 67.31 6.54 13.19
CA PHE A 5 66.01 7.18 13.01
C PHE A 5 66.08 8.63 12.53
N ASP A 6 67.17 9.05 11.88
CA ASP A 6 67.14 10.27 11.07
C ASP A 6 66.34 10.00 9.78
N SER A 7 65.02 9.88 9.93
CA SER A 7 64.09 9.94 8.79
C SER A 7 64.34 11.26 8.08
N SER A 8 64.75 11.19 6.81
CA SER A 8 64.98 12.40 6.02
C SER A 8 63.70 13.25 6.04
N PRO A 9 63.78 14.58 6.15
CA PRO A 9 62.63 15.46 5.96
C PRO A 9 61.88 15.20 4.64
N GLU A 10 62.54 14.57 3.67
CA GLU A 10 61.99 14.14 2.39
C GLU A 10 61.19 12.83 2.50
N ASP A 11 61.58 11.88 3.37
CA ASP A 11 60.83 10.65 3.64
C ASP A 11 59.47 10.98 4.28
N ASN A 12 59.48 11.87 5.28
CA ASN A 12 58.25 12.35 5.93
C ASN A 12 57.29 13.07 4.96
N LYS A 13 57.83 13.85 4.01
CA LYS A 13 57.02 14.48 2.95
C LYS A 13 56.43 13.45 1.99
N THR A 14 57.18 12.40 1.67
CA THR A 14 56.75 11.35 0.76
C THR A 14 55.62 10.52 1.38
N ASP A 15 55.74 10.17 2.66
CA ASP A 15 54.70 9.47 3.42
C ASP A 15 53.42 10.30 3.58
N LEU A 16 53.54 11.60 3.84
CA LEU A 16 52.40 12.52 3.88
C LEU A 16 51.67 12.60 2.53
N LEU A 17 52.41 12.63 1.41
CA LEU A 17 51.82 12.63 0.07
C LEU A 17 51.12 11.31 -0.24
N LEU A 18 51.72 10.18 0.12
CA LEU A 18 51.12 8.85 -0.02
C LEU A 18 49.84 8.73 0.81
N GLY A 19 49.88 9.13 2.09
CA GLY A 19 48.71 9.15 2.97
C GLY A 19 47.59 10.06 2.45
N SER A 20 47.92 11.24 1.92
CA SER A 20 46.94 12.13 1.30
C SER A 20 46.30 11.53 0.05
N ARG A 21 47.08 10.82 -0.79
CA ARG A 21 46.56 10.15 -1.98
C ARG A 21 45.64 9.00 -1.62
N ASP A 22 46.04 8.16 -0.67
CA ASP A 22 45.26 7.02 -0.21
C ASP A 22 43.97 7.48 0.50
N TRP A 23 44.04 8.58 1.24
CA TRP A 23 42.86 9.22 1.81
C TRP A 23 41.88 9.71 0.73
N LEU A 24 42.37 10.37 -0.33
CA LEU A 24 41.53 10.81 -1.44
C LEU A 24 40.83 9.63 -2.14
N GLN A 25 41.56 8.53 -2.36
CA GLN A 25 40.99 7.31 -2.93
C GLN A 25 39.91 6.71 -2.02
N ARG A 26 40.19 6.57 -0.72
CA ARG A 26 39.21 6.07 0.25
C ARG A 26 37.99 6.97 0.36
N LYS A 27 38.19 8.29 0.36
CA LYS A 27 37.09 9.27 0.38
C LYS A 27 36.18 9.10 -0.83
N GLN A 28 36.75 8.88 -2.02
CA GLN A 28 35.97 8.63 -3.23
C GLN A 28 35.15 7.32 -3.11
N VAL A 29 35.74 6.25 -2.58
CA VAL A 29 35.03 4.98 -2.36
C VAL A 29 33.90 5.12 -1.35
N ILE A 30 34.13 5.84 -0.25
CA ILE A 30 33.11 6.12 0.77
C ILE A 30 31.96 6.92 0.16
N GLN A 31 32.28 7.96 -0.61
CA GLN A 31 31.26 8.78 -1.26
C GLN A 31 30.39 7.96 -2.22
N LEU A 32 31.01 7.16 -3.10
CA LEU A 32 30.27 6.29 -4.03
C LEU A 32 29.39 5.28 -3.30
N SER A 33 29.87 4.74 -2.18
CA SER A 33 29.09 3.82 -1.34
C SER A 33 27.89 4.53 -0.71
N ALA A 34 28.09 5.73 -0.16
CA ALA A 34 27.03 6.54 0.43
C ALA A 34 25.96 6.95 -0.61
N GLU A 35 26.38 7.34 -1.82
CA GLU A 35 25.45 7.66 -2.91
C GLU A 35 24.60 6.45 -3.30
N ARG A 36 25.22 5.27 -3.41
CA ARG A 36 24.52 4.02 -3.71
C ARG A 36 23.52 3.67 -2.60
N ASP A 37 23.94 3.76 -1.35
CA ASP A 37 23.08 3.43 -0.21
C ASP A 37 21.90 4.43 -0.10
N ALA A 38 22.13 5.71 -0.41
CA ALA A 38 21.07 6.70 -0.49
C ALA A 38 20.04 6.38 -1.61
N ILE A 39 20.50 5.91 -2.78
CA ILE A 39 19.60 5.47 -3.86
C ILE A 39 18.74 4.28 -3.41
N PHE A 40 19.34 3.31 -2.72
CA PHE A 40 18.60 2.15 -2.20
C PHE A 40 17.58 2.56 -1.14
N ALA A 41 17.98 3.39 -0.16
CA ALA A 41 17.09 3.88 0.88
C ALA A 41 15.90 4.66 0.31
N ALA A 42 16.14 5.54 -0.67
CA ALA A 42 15.07 6.28 -1.33
C ALA A 42 14.11 5.35 -2.10
N ARG A 43 14.63 4.32 -2.75
CA ARG A 43 13.80 3.32 -3.45
C ARG A 43 12.96 2.50 -2.48
N GLU A 44 13.56 2.04 -1.39
CA GLU A 44 12.88 1.29 -0.33
C GLU A 44 11.76 2.11 0.30
N GLN A 45 12.04 3.36 0.67
CA GLN A 45 11.04 4.27 1.22
C GLN A 45 9.85 4.48 0.28
N ARG A 46 10.11 4.63 -1.03
CA ARG A 46 9.04 4.77 -2.03
C ARG A 46 8.20 3.50 -2.15
N LEU A 47 8.83 2.33 -2.15
CA LEU A 47 8.11 1.05 -2.21
C LEU A 47 7.26 0.84 -0.96
N GLN A 48 7.79 1.17 0.22
CA GLN A 48 7.05 1.08 1.47
C GLN A 48 5.84 2.02 1.47
N LEU A 49 6.00 3.26 1.02
CA LEU A 49 4.88 4.19 0.90
C LEU A 49 3.78 3.65 -0.04
N GLN A 50 4.17 3.10 -1.20
CA GLN A 50 3.21 2.50 -2.13
C GLN A 50 2.47 1.31 -1.53
N PHE A 51 3.18 0.46 -0.79
CA PHE A 51 2.58 -0.67 -0.08
C PHE A 51 1.60 -0.21 1.00
N GLU A 52 1.98 0.76 1.84
CA GLU A 52 1.12 1.32 2.89
C GLU A 52 -0.16 1.93 2.30
N CYS A 53 -0.05 2.73 1.24
CA CYS A 53 -1.20 3.28 0.53
C CYS A 53 -2.10 2.18 -0.05
N GLY A 54 -1.50 1.17 -0.71
CA GLY A 54 -2.23 0.06 -1.31
C GLY A 54 -2.99 -0.78 -0.27
N VAL A 55 -2.34 -1.16 0.83
CA VAL A 55 -2.94 -1.93 1.92
C VAL A 55 -4.10 -1.16 2.57
N HIS A 56 -3.88 0.13 2.87
CA HIS A 56 -4.91 0.95 3.49
C HIS A 56 -6.14 1.09 2.59
N GLU A 57 -5.94 1.32 1.29
CA GLU A 57 -7.02 1.45 0.32
C GLU A 57 -7.78 0.13 0.10
N GLY A 58 -7.04 -0.98 -0.04
CA GLY A 58 -7.64 -2.31 -0.16
C GLY A 58 -8.48 -2.68 1.06
N PHE A 59 -7.98 -2.42 2.27
CA PHE A 59 -8.72 -2.66 3.51
C PHE A 59 -9.98 -1.78 3.59
N ARG A 60 -9.87 -0.50 3.23
CA ARG A 60 -10.99 0.44 3.20
C ARG A 60 -12.11 -0.06 2.27
N MET A 61 -11.77 -0.51 1.07
CA MET A 61 -12.73 -1.03 0.10
C MET A 61 -13.37 -2.33 0.56
N ALA A 62 -12.58 -3.30 1.02
CA ALA A 62 -13.08 -4.57 1.53
C ALA A 62 -14.01 -4.38 2.73
N SER A 63 -13.66 -3.50 3.66
CA SER A 63 -14.50 -3.16 4.82
C SER A 63 -15.82 -2.54 4.39
N LYS A 64 -15.80 -1.65 3.39
CA LYS A 64 -17.02 -1.03 2.85
C LYS A 64 -17.95 -2.04 2.19
N LEU A 65 -17.41 -2.94 1.36
CA LEU A 65 -18.16 -4.04 0.75
C LEU A 65 -18.79 -4.96 1.80
N ALA A 66 -18.00 -5.41 2.80
CA ALA A 66 -18.50 -6.25 3.88
C ALA A 66 -19.63 -5.58 4.68
N THR A 67 -19.51 -4.27 4.94
CA THR A 67 -20.54 -3.49 5.62
C THR A 67 -21.82 -3.40 4.80
N LEU A 68 -21.71 -3.11 3.50
CA LEU A 68 -22.86 -3.04 2.59
C LEU A 68 -23.57 -4.39 2.47
N ARG A 69 -22.79 -5.47 2.32
CA ARG A 69 -23.30 -6.84 2.34
C ARG A 69 -24.12 -7.13 3.59
N GLY A 70 -23.58 -6.84 4.77
CA GLY A 70 -24.28 -7.04 6.04
C GLY A 70 -25.61 -6.27 6.12
N ARG A 71 -25.60 -5.00 5.68
CA ARG A 71 -26.82 -4.17 5.62
C ARG A 71 -27.86 -4.73 4.64
N LEU A 72 -27.41 -5.19 3.48
CA LEU A 72 -28.26 -5.82 2.47
C LEU A 72 -28.86 -7.13 2.98
N MET A 73 -28.09 -7.98 3.66
CA MET A 73 -28.59 -9.23 4.26
C MET A 73 -29.71 -8.97 5.28
N VAL A 74 -29.54 -7.95 6.12
CA VAL A 74 -30.60 -7.53 7.07
C VAL A 74 -31.83 -7.09 6.29
N ARG A 75 -31.68 -6.29 5.23
CA ARG A 75 -32.81 -5.82 4.41
C ARG A 75 -33.52 -6.96 3.68
N ALA A 76 -32.79 -7.93 3.15
CA ALA A 76 -33.35 -9.10 2.47
C ALA A 76 -34.31 -9.88 3.37
N LYS A 77 -34.01 -9.97 4.68
CA LYS A 77 -34.87 -10.65 5.66
C LYS A 77 -36.24 -10.02 5.84
N PHE A 78 -36.36 -8.70 5.64
CA PHE A 78 -37.60 -7.94 5.85
C PHE A 78 -38.25 -7.45 4.54
N SER A 79 -37.74 -7.89 3.39
CA SER A 79 -38.22 -7.44 2.08
C SER A 79 -39.21 -8.42 1.46
N HIS A 80 -40.13 -7.91 0.63
CA HIS A 80 -40.99 -8.74 -0.20
C HIS A 80 -40.16 -9.57 -1.20
N GLN A 81 -40.71 -10.69 -1.67
CA GLN A 81 -39.98 -11.70 -2.45
C GLN A 81 -39.29 -11.14 -3.71
N GLU A 82 -39.88 -10.17 -4.40
CA GLU A 82 -39.27 -9.53 -5.58
C GLU A 82 -38.05 -8.69 -5.21
N TYR A 83 -38.18 -7.83 -4.19
CA TYR A 83 -37.06 -7.02 -3.67
C TYR A 83 -35.96 -7.89 -3.06
N LYS A 84 -36.33 -8.98 -2.40
CA LYS A 84 -35.39 -9.94 -1.83
C LYS A 84 -34.48 -10.54 -2.91
N LYS A 85 -35.02 -10.94 -4.07
CA LYS A 85 -34.22 -11.45 -5.20
C LYS A 85 -33.21 -10.41 -5.72
N VAL A 86 -33.64 -9.15 -5.83
CA VAL A 86 -32.73 -8.06 -6.27
C VAL A 86 -31.62 -7.84 -5.25
N ILE A 87 -31.94 -7.83 -3.96
CA ILE A 87 -30.95 -7.70 -2.88
C ILE A 87 -29.96 -8.88 -2.89
N GLU A 88 -30.46 -10.11 -3.04
CA GLU A 88 -29.62 -11.32 -3.11
C GLU A 88 -28.67 -11.28 -4.30
N ALA A 89 -29.14 -10.81 -5.48
CA ALA A 89 -28.27 -10.65 -6.64
C ALA A 89 -27.12 -9.64 -6.40
N VAL A 90 -27.41 -8.52 -5.74
CA VAL A 90 -26.38 -7.53 -5.36
C VAL A 90 -25.42 -8.08 -4.31
N ILE A 91 -25.90 -8.92 -3.37
CA ILE A 91 -25.02 -9.60 -2.41
C ILE A 91 -24.04 -10.54 -3.12
N THR A 92 -24.51 -11.34 -4.08
CA THR A 92 -23.65 -12.22 -4.88
C THR A 92 -22.62 -11.41 -5.67
N GLU A 93 -23.03 -10.28 -6.28
CA GLU A 93 -22.12 -9.38 -6.97
C GLU A 93 -21.05 -8.79 -6.02
N ILE A 94 -21.42 -8.42 -4.80
CA ILE A 94 -20.45 -7.98 -3.78
C ILE A 94 -19.44 -9.08 -3.47
N ASP A 95 -19.89 -10.33 -3.31
CA ASP A 95 -19.01 -11.47 -3.01
C ASP A 95 -18.01 -11.70 -4.16
N GLU A 96 -18.47 -11.68 -5.42
CA GLU A 96 -17.61 -11.79 -6.60
C GLU A 96 -16.60 -10.63 -6.72
N VAL A 97 -17.04 -9.40 -6.44
CA VAL A 97 -16.18 -8.21 -6.48
C VAL A 97 -15.15 -8.25 -5.36
N GLN A 98 -15.51 -8.76 -4.19
CA GLN A 98 -14.58 -8.91 -3.07
C GLN A 98 -13.49 -9.94 -3.39
N ASP A 99 -13.84 -11.07 -4.01
CA ASP A 99 -12.86 -12.06 -4.44
C ASP A 99 -11.91 -11.50 -5.51
N LYS A 100 -12.45 -10.76 -6.48
CA LYS A 100 -11.65 -10.07 -7.51
C LYS A 100 -10.73 -9.00 -6.91
N LEU A 101 -11.21 -8.24 -5.92
CA LEU A 101 -10.42 -7.24 -5.21
C LEU A 101 -9.22 -7.89 -4.52
N ILE A 102 -9.43 -9.01 -3.83
CA ILE A 102 -8.36 -9.76 -3.15
C ILE A 102 -7.36 -10.30 -4.17
N ALA A 103 -7.83 -10.92 -5.25
CA ALA A 103 -6.96 -11.44 -6.31
C ALA A 103 -6.13 -10.33 -6.98
N SER A 104 -6.77 -9.21 -7.34
CA SER A 104 -6.10 -8.05 -7.93
C SER A 104 -5.07 -7.42 -6.99
N PHE A 105 -5.38 -7.37 -5.68
CA PHE A 105 -4.44 -6.90 -4.68
C PHE A 105 -3.20 -7.80 -4.56
N LEU A 106 -3.38 -9.13 -4.60
CA LEU A 106 -2.27 -10.09 -4.57
C LEU A 106 -1.36 -9.98 -5.81
N GLU A 107 -1.92 -9.63 -6.97
CA GLU A 107 -1.15 -9.50 -8.21
C GLU A 107 -0.47 -8.13 -8.35
N ASN A 108 -1.17 -7.04 -8.02
CA ASN A 108 -0.75 -5.69 -8.40
C ASN A 108 -0.36 -4.79 -7.21
N GLY A 109 -0.70 -5.17 -5.98
CA GLY A 109 -0.35 -4.40 -4.77
C GLY A 109 -1.09 -3.06 -4.58
N TYR A 110 -1.92 -2.65 -5.54
CA TYR A 110 -2.80 -1.47 -5.45
C TYR A 110 -4.11 -1.76 -6.19
N THR A 111 -5.21 -1.18 -5.71
CA THR A 111 -6.52 -1.31 -6.36
C THR A 111 -7.26 0.03 -6.36
N THR A 112 -7.44 0.61 -7.55
CA THR A 112 -8.46 1.63 -7.83
C THR A 112 -9.38 1.04 -8.89
N ASP A 113 -10.13 0.03 -8.50
CA ASP A 113 -10.97 -0.69 -9.45
C ASP A 113 -12.31 0.05 -9.62
N PRO A 114 -12.63 0.60 -10.80
CA PRO A 114 -13.92 1.22 -11.07
C PRO A 114 -15.08 0.25 -10.83
N ILE A 115 -14.88 -1.06 -10.99
CA ILE A 115 -15.89 -2.10 -10.74
C ILE A 115 -16.28 -2.12 -9.26
N VAL A 116 -15.31 -1.96 -8.35
CA VAL A 116 -15.56 -1.92 -6.91
C VAL A 116 -16.37 -0.66 -6.55
N SER A 117 -16.04 0.48 -7.15
CA SER A 117 -16.75 1.74 -6.93
C SER A 117 -18.19 1.68 -7.46
N GLU A 118 -18.40 1.08 -8.62
CA GLU A 118 -19.73 0.88 -9.20
C GLU A 118 -20.59 -0.06 -8.33
N CYS A 119 -20.03 -1.18 -7.89
CA CYS A 119 -20.70 -2.14 -7.02
C CYS A 119 -21.12 -1.47 -5.68
N ILE A 120 -20.22 -0.70 -5.08
CA ILE A 120 -20.51 0.11 -3.88
C ILE A 120 -21.67 1.07 -4.14
N HIS A 121 -21.63 1.82 -5.25
CA HIS A 121 -22.67 2.78 -5.59
C HIS A 121 -24.04 2.11 -5.77
N LYS A 122 -24.07 0.99 -6.50
CA LYS A 122 -25.27 0.19 -6.72
C LYS A 122 -25.88 -0.32 -5.41
N ALA A 123 -25.05 -0.84 -4.51
CA ALA A 123 -25.49 -1.29 -3.19
C ALA A 123 -26.01 -0.13 -2.32
N GLU A 124 -25.37 1.04 -2.35
CA GLU A 124 -25.84 2.24 -1.65
C GLU A 124 -27.17 2.77 -2.18
N LEU A 125 -27.35 2.78 -3.51
CA LEU A 125 -28.62 3.15 -4.15
C LEU A 125 -29.75 2.19 -3.75
N LEU A 126 -29.47 0.90 -3.71
CA LEU A 126 -30.44 -0.12 -3.30
C LEU A 126 -30.85 0.06 -1.83
N LEU A 127 -29.89 0.33 -0.95
CA LEU A 127 -30.16 0.59 0.46
C LEU A 127 -30.95 1.89 0.67
N SER A 128 -30.66 2.92 -0.13
CA SER A 128 -31.33 4.22 -0.08
C SER A 128 -32.77 4.16 -0.60
N SER A 129 -33.02 3.42 -1.68
CA SER A 129 -34.36 3.24 -2.25
C SER A 129 -35.29 2.41 -1.35
N CYS A 130 -34.74 1.54 -0.50
CA CYS A 130 -35.46 0.73 0.47
C CYS A 130 -35.77 1.45 1.81
N THR A 131 -35.53 2.77 1.93
CA THR A 131 -35.76 3.52 3.19
C THR A 131 -37.22 3.79 3.52
N LYS A 132 -38.17 3.56 2.60
CA LYS A 132 -39.60 3.56 2.89
C LYS A 132 -39.96 2.23 3.55
N TYR A 133 -39.76 2.13 4.86
CA TYR A 133 -40.47 1.12 5.64
C TYR A 133 -41.97 1.31 5.41
N PRO A 134 -42.75 0.30 5.00
CA PRO A 134 -44.17 0.35 5.26
C PRO A 134 -44.31 0.41 6.78
N ASN A 135 -44.95 1.45 7.28
CA ASN A 135 -45.45 1.46 8.66
C ASN A 135 -46.31 0.20 8.80
N HIS A 136 -45.81 -0.82 9.47
CA HIS A 136 -46.67 -1.86 9.99
C HIS A 136 -47.51 -1.21 11.10
N SER A 137 -48.63 -0.61 10.71
CA SER A 137 -49.77 -0.46 11.61
C SER A 137 -50.25 -1.86 11.92
N SER A 138 -49.95 -2.33 13.12
CA SER A 138 -50.60 -3.49 13.70
C SER A 138 -52.07 -3.13 13.92
N ASP A 139 -52.96 -3.79 13.18
CA ASP A 139 -54.34 -4.07 13.56
C ASP A 139 -54.56 -5.58 13.44
#